data_AF-A0A353F488-F1
#
_entry.id   AF-A0A353F488-F1
#
_cell.length_a   1.000
_cell.length_b   1.000
_cell.length_c   1.000
_cell.angle_alpha   90.00
_cell.angle_beta   90.00
_cell.angle_gamma   90.00
#
_symmetry.space_group_name_H-M   'P 1'
#
loop_
_entity.id
_entity.type
_entity.pdbx_description
1 polymer ?
#
loop_
_entity_poly.entity_id
_entity_poly.type
_entity_poly.pdbx_seq_one_letter_code
_entity_poly.pdbx_strand_id
1 'polypeptide(L)'
;MKEDHQISQTPKDDFAGLKENFSKDATSGFVVFLLALPLSLGIAAASGFPPIMGVLTAIIGGLVATFFTGSQLSIKGPAAGLIVI
;
A
#
# COMPACT_ATOMS: atom_id res chain seq x y z
N MET A 1 33.35 -28.02 5.95
CA MET A 1 33.12 -26.59 6.22
C MET A 1 31.91 -26.21 5.37
N LYS A 2 30.73 -26.01 5.98
CA LYS A 2 29.42 -25.92 5.30
C LYS A 2 29.25 -24.60 4.53
N GLU A 3 28.87 -24.72 3.26
CA GLU A 3 28.54 -23.65 2.33
C GLU A 3 27.05 -23.28 2.44
N ASP A 4 26.64 -22.26 3.21
CA ASP A 4 25.21 -21.88 3.31
C ASP A 4 24.98 -20.37 3.61
N HIS A 5 25.70 -19.44 2.96
CA HIS A 5 25.41 -18.00 3.08
C HIS A 5 25.13 -17.34 1.72
N GLN A 6 24.17 -17.89 0.96
CA GLN A 6 23.48 -17.15 -0.10
C GLN A 6 22.34 -16.32 0.52
N ILE A 7 22.67 -15.18 1.14
CA ILE A 7 21.71 -14.12 1.44
C ILE A 7 21.97 -12.98 0.43
N SER A 8 21.58 -13.20 -0.81
CA SER A 8 21.29 -12.09 -1.73
C SER A 8 20.14 -12.53 -2.62
N GLN A 9 18.96 -12.63 -2.00
CA GLN A 9 17.69 -12.69 -2.71
C GLN A 9 17.46 -11.28 -3.28
N THR A 10 18.12 -10.93 -4.38
CA THR A 10 17.69 -9.79 -5.19
C THR A 10 16.36 -10.22 -5.80
N PRO A 11 15.22 -9.61 -5.40
CA PRO A 11 13.94 -9.93 -6.03
C PRO A 11 14.10 -9.72 -7.54
N LYS A 12 13.70 -10.70 -8.35
CA LYS A 12 13.73 -10.56 -9.81
C LYS A 12 12.92 -9.33 -10.17
N ASP A 13 13.58 -8.31 -10.70
CA ASP A 13 13.07 -6.94 -10.87
C ASP A 13 12.00 -6.78 -11.97
N ASP A 14 11.56 -7.90 -12.56
CA ASP A 14 10.68 -7.94 -13.72
C ASP A 14 9.30 -8.52 -13.39
N PHE A 15 8.39 -8.48 -14.38
CA PHE A 15 7.07 -9.12 -14.34
C PHE A 15 7.08 -10.59 -13.88
N ALA A 16 8.22 -11.29 -14.00
CA ALA A 16 8.42 -12.62 -13.45
C ALA A 16 8.39 -12.66 -11.92
N GLY A 17 8.97 -11.67 -11.24
CA GLY A 17 8.94 -11.52 -9.78
C GLY A 17 7.54 -11.20 -9.25
N LEU A 18 6.74 -10.44 -10.02
CA LEU A 18 5.33 -10.18 -9.73
C LEU A 18 4.50 -11.46 -9.81
N LYS A 19 4.72 -12.30 -10.84
CA LYS A 19 4.02 -13.59 -10.97
C LYS A 19 4.41 -14.57 -9.85
N GLU A 20 5.69 -14.55 -9.44
CA GLU A 20 6.21 -15.41 -8.37
C GLU A 20 5.67 -15.01 -6.99
N ASN A 21 5.50 -13.70 -6.73
CA ASN A 21 5.04 -13.17 -5.43
C ASN A 21 3.55 -12.77 -5.40
N PHE A 22 2.80 -12.97 -6.49
CA PHE A 22 1.40 -12.55 -6.60
C PHE A 22 0.51 -12.96 -5.41
N SER A 23 0.67 -14.18 -4.91
CA SER A 23 -0.09 -14.67 -3.75
C SER A 23 0.24 -13.90 -2.46
N LYS A 24 1.52 -13.59 -2.26
CA LYS A 24 1.99 -12.80 -1.11
C LYS A 24 1.54 -11.35 -1.23
N ASP A 25 1.63 -10.76 -2.42
CA ASP A 25 1.22 -9.39 -2.71
C ASP A 25 -0.30 -9.21 -2.59
N ALA A 26 -1.09 -10.20 -3.01
CA ALA A 26 -2.53 -10.19 -2.83
C ALA A 26 -2.91 -10.25 -1.34
N THR A 27 -2.24 -11.10 -0.57
CA THR A 27 -2.50 -11.23 0.88
C THR A 27 -2.10 -9.96 1.63
N SER A 28 -0.92 -9.40 1.34
CA SER A 28 -0.45 -8.16 1.97
C SER A 28 -1.33 -6.97 1.57
N GLY A 29 -1.70 -6.85 0.29
CA GLY A 29 -2.62 -5.82 -0.21
C GLY A 29 -3.99 -5.89 0.44
N PHE A 30 -4.53 -7.09 0.66
CA PHE A 30 -5.80 -7.28 1.35
C PHE A 30 -5.73 -6.81 2.81
N VAL A 31 -4.67 -7.16 3.55
CA VAL A 31 -4.48 -6.69 4.92
C VAL A 31 -4.36 -5.17 4.97
N VAL A 32 -3.57 -4.57 4.06
CA VAL A 32 -3.40 -3.12 3.97
C VAL A 32 -4.72 -2.42 3.64
N PHE A 33 -5.54 -2.99 2.76
CA PHE A 33 -6.87 -2.46 2.44
C PHE A 33 -7.78 -2.43 3.68
N LEU A 34 -7.81 -3.52 4.45
CA LEU A 34 -8.57 -3.60 5.70
C LEU A 34 -8.09 -2.60 6.76
N LEU A 35 -6.79 -2.25 6.77
CA LEU A 35 -6.25 -1.20 7.64
C LEU A 35 -6.56 0.21 7.12
N ALA A 36 -6.55 0.41 5.80
CA ALA A 36 -6.75 1.71 5.15
C ALA A 36 -8.23 2.16 5.15
N LEU A 37 -9.18 1.23 5.00
CA LEU A 37 -10.61 1.51 5.06
C LEU A 37 -11.03 2.25 6.34
N PRO A 38 -10.83 1.71 7.56
CA PRO A 38 -11.22 2.37 8.80
C PRO A 38 -10.45 3.68 9.00
N LEU A 39 -9.18 3.75 8.59
CA LEU A 39 -8.39 4.97 8.66
C LEU A 39 -9.01 6.09 7.81
N SER A 40 -9.33 5.81 6.54
CA SER A 40 -9.92 6.80 5.62
C SER A 40 -11.30 7.29 6.07
N LEU A 41 -12.11 6.40 6.62
CA LEU A 41 -13.43 6.72 7.19
C LEU A 41 -13.29 7.60 8.44
N GLY A 42 -12.33 7.27 9.31
CA GLY A 42 -12.02 8.06 10.51
C GLY A 42 -11.53 9.46 10.19
N ILE A 43 -10.62 9.60 9.22
CA ILE A 43 -10.11 10.90 8.74
C ILE A 43 -11.25 11.76 8.18
N ALA A 44 -12.12 11.18 7.36
CA ALA A 44 -13.27 11.90 6.79
C ALA A 44 -14.26 12.35 7.87
N ALA A 45 -14.57 11.47 8.82
CA ALA A 45 -15.46 11.78 9.95
C ALA A 45 -14.87 12.87 10.85
N ALA A 46 -13.58 12.81 11.17
CA ALA A 46 -12.89 13.84 11.96
C ALA A 46 -12.85 15.20 11.24
N SER A 47 -12.73 15.19 9.91
CA SER A 47 -12.70 16.41 9.09
C SER A 47 -14.10 16.99 8.79
N GLY A 48 -15.18 16.39 9.30
CA GLY A 48 -16.55 16.83 9.05
C GLY A 48 -17.09 16.55 7.64
N PHE A 49 -16.42 15.70 6.85
CA PHE A 49 -16.84 15.33 5.50
C PHE A 49 -17.60 13.99 5.47
N PRO A 50 -18.45 13.76 4.46
CA PRO A 50 -19.08 12.46 4.25
C PRO A 50 -18.03 11.34 4.14
N PRO A 51 -18.20 10.18 4.84
CA PRO A 51 -17.20 9.11 4.85
C PRO A 51 -16.84 8.57 3.46
N ILE A 52 -17.79 8.63 2.52
CA ILE A 52 -17.60 8.25 1.11
C ILE A 52 -16.47 9.05 0.43
N MET A 53 -16.26 10.31 0.83
CA MET A 53 -15.19 11.15 0.28
C MET A 53 -13.80 10.67 0.73
N GLY A 54 -13.69 10.14 1.94
CA GLY A 54 -12.45 9.54 2.43
C GLY A 54 -12.04 8.33 1.59
N VAL A 55 -13.01 7.48 1.26
CA VAL A 55 -12.78 6.30 0.40
C VAL A 55 -12.42 6.71 -1.02
N LEU A 56 -13.15 7.67 -1.61
CA LEU A 56 -12.84 8.19 -2.95
C LEU A 56 -11.43 8.78 -3.05
N THR A 57 -11.05 9.61 -2.07
CA THR A 57 -9.70 10.17 -1.98
C THR A 57 -8.64 9.06 -1.84
N ALA A 58 -8.91 8.02 -1.04
CA ALA A 58 -7.98 6.91 -0.89
C ALA A 58 -7.76 6.16 -2.20
N ILE A 59 -8.82 5.92 -2.98
CA ILE A 59 -8.75 5.25 -4.28
C ILE A 59 -7.98 6.11 -5.29
N ILE A 60 -8.35 7.38 -5.44
CA ILE A 60 -7.73 8.28 -6.42
C ILE A 60 -6.27 8.55 -6.04
N GLY A 61 -6.01 8.86 -4.78
CA GLY A 61 -4.66 9.11 -4.27
C GLY A 61 -3.77 7.87 -4.39
N GLY A 62 -4.30 6.69 -4.10
CA GLY A 62 -3.61 5.42 -4.31
C GLY A 62 -3.25 5.21 -5.78
N LEU A 63 -4.22 5.28 -6.68
CA LEU A 63 -4.01 5.08 -8.12
C LEU A 63 -3.02 6.08 -8.70
N VAL A 64 -3.26 7.38 -8.50
CA VAL A 64 -2.44 8.45 -9.07
C VAL A 64 -1.02 8.38 -8.52
N ALA A 65 -0.85 8.22 -7.20
CA ALA A 65 0.47 8.25 -6.61
C ALA A 65 1.30 7.00 -6.96
N THR A 66 0.68 5.87 -7.32
CA THR A 66 1.38 4.65 -7.75
C THR A 66 2.21 4.90 -9.01
N PHE A 67 1.74 5.74 -9.94
CA PHE A 67 2.51 6.09 -11.16
C PHE A 67 3.81 6.86 -10.87
N PHE A 68 3.90 7.54 -9.72
CA PHE A 68 5.07 8.33 -9.33
C PHE A 68 5.99 7.58 -8.34
N THR A 69 5.79 6.28 -8.14
CA THR A 69 6.59 5.51 -7.16
C THR A 69 7.88 4.99 -7.78
N GLY A 70 9.00 5.17 -7.08
CA GLY A 70 10.32 4.63 -7.48
C GLY A 70 10.73 3.37 -6.71
N SER A 71 9.88 2.87 -5.81
CA SER A 71 10.18 1.72 -4.96
C SER A 71 9.11 0.63 -5.08
N GLN A 72 9.59 -0.61 -5.22
CA GLN A 72 8.80 -1.83 -5.44
C GLN A 72 7.94 -2.21 -4.22
N LEU A 73 8.33 -1.80 -3.00
CA LEU A 73 7.66 -2.17 -1.74
C LEU A 73 6.99 -0.97 -1.05
N SER A 74 6.77 0.13 -1.77
CA SER A 74 6.18 1.34 -1.19
C SER A 74 4.65 1.25 -1.18
N ILE A 75 4.05 1.37 0.00
CA ILE A 75 2.60 1.44 0.18
C ILE A 75 2.15 2.91 0.12
N LYS A 76 1.19 3.21 -0.74
CA LYS A 76 0.57 4.54 -0.84
C LYS A 76 -0.84 4.49 -0.27
N GLY A 77 -1.12 5.39 0.67
CA GLY A 77 -2.40 5.40 1.38
C GLY A 77 -2.69 6.72 2.10
N PRO A 78 -3.83 6.81 2.80
CA PRO A 78 -4.25 8.00 3.52
C PRO A 78 -3.27 8.31 4.66
N ALA A 79 -2.67 9.49 4.68
CA ALA A 79 -1.75 9.88 5.74
C ALA A 79 -2.51 10.50 6.92
N ALA A 80 -2.46 9.87 8.09
CA ALA A 80 -3.10 10.36 9.31
C ALA A 80 -2.58 11.76 9.74
N GLY A 81 -1.38 12.16 9.31
CA GLY A 81 -0.83 13.50 9.59
C GLY A 81 -1.47 14.65 8.82
N LEU A 82 -2.36 14.37 7.85
CA LEU A 82 -3.04 15.39 7.03
C LEU A 82 -4.44 15.76 7.55
N ILE A 83 -4.84 15.25 8.72
CA ILE A 83 -6.14 15.54 9.31
C ILE A 83 -6.16 17.02 9.75
N VAL A 84 -7.17 17.77 9.29
CA VAL A 84 -7.45 19.12 9.81
C VAL A 84 -8.20 18.94 11.13
N ILE A 85 -7.63 19.51 12.20
CA ILE A 85 -8.22 19.56 13.55
C ILE A 85 -8.97 20.87 13.70
#